data_AF-A0A383ES76-F1
#
_entry.id   AF-A0A383ES76-F1
#
_cell.length_a   1.000
_cell.length_b   1.000
_cell.length_c   1.000
_cell.angle_alpha   90.00
_cell.angle_beta   90.00
_cell.angle_gamma   90.00
#
_symmetry.space_group_name_H-M   'P 1'
#
loop_
_entity.id
_entity.type
_entity.pdbx_description
1 polymer ?
#
loop_
_entity_poly.entity_id
_entity_poly.type
_entity_poly.pdbx_seq_one_letter_code
_entity_poly.pdbx_strand_id
1 'polypeptide(L)'
;MNIPDSGTITDINLKFSGSVDNNYSFYRSYIGLVSPYGTHVTLTRHDNSDMNTDIVDRGIWDDEATKSMSEVSKPFNDSFRPDSLLSKFDGEEMKGEWELFIYEDQGGTGTFTEWELQITHDNSTPSDPPAERPGTLYRKGGQV
;
A
#
# COMPACT_ATOMS: atom_id res chain seq x y z
N MET A 1 4.92 -9.98 1.85
CA MET A 1 6.26 -9.98 1.24
C MET A 1 7.23 -9.93 2.39
N ASN A 2 8.11 -10.92 2.50
CA ASN A 2 9.07 -10.96 3.58
C ASN A 2 10.37 -10.25 3.18
N ILE A 3 10.77 -9.24 3.94
CA ILE A 3 12.05 -8.55 3.80
C ILE A 3 13.02 -9.11 4.84
N PRO A 4 14.12 -9.80 4.43
CA PRO A 4 15.07 -10.39 5.37
C PRO A 4 16.13 -9.41 5.88
N ASP A 5 16.41 -8.37 5.10
CA ASP A 5 17.41 -7.35 5.40
C ASP A 5 16.92 -6.40 6.50
N SER A 6 17.86 -5.82 7.25
CA SER A 6 17.57 -4.90 8.36
C SER A 6 18.03 -3.47 8.07
N GLY A 7 17.29 -2.49 8.56
CA GLY A 7 17.61 -1.07 8.42
C GLY A 7 16.45 -0.19 8.89
N THR A 8 16.78 1.04 9.26
CA THR A 8 15.76 2.05 9.59
C THR A 8 15.31 2.74 8.32
N ILE A 9 14.00 2.73 8.06
CA ILE A 9 13.41 3.35 6.87
C ILE A 9 13.60 4.86 6.94
N THR A 10 14.05 5.44 5.83
CA THR A 10 14.19 6.90 5.64
C THR A 10 13.35 7.43 4.49
N ASP A 11 12.88 6.54 3.62
CA ASP A 11 11.96 6.80 2.52
C ASP A 11 11.47 5.44 1.96
N ILE A 12 10.24 5.40 1.45
CA ILE A 12 9.66 4.20 0.86
C ILE A 12 8.66 4.54 -0.24
N ASN A 13 8.81 3.89 -1.40
CA ASN A 13 7.90 4.00 -2.53
C ASN A 13 7.29 2.64 -2.89
N LEU A 14 6.03 2.63 -3.33
CA LEU A 14 5.38 1.41 -3.87
C LEU A 14 5.29 1.50 -5.38
N LYS A 15 5.86 0.51 -6.07
CA LYS A 15 5.62 0.29 -7.49
C LYS A 15 4.66 -0.87 -7.69
N PHE A 16 3.67 -0.68 -8.56
CA PHE A 16 2.58 -1.63 -8.77
C PHE A 16 2.22 -1.75 -10.25
N SER A 17 1.94 -2.98 -10.68
CA SER A 17 1.33 -3.25 -11.98
C SER A 17 0.15 -4.22 -11.83
N GLY A 18 -0.94 -3.93 -12.55
CA GLY A 18 -2.13 -4.76 -12.56
C GLY A 18 -3.17 -4.25 -13.54
N SER A 19 -4.18 -5.08 -13.81
CA SER A 19 -5.28 -4.72 -14.69
C SER A 19 -6.60 -5.28 -14.18
N VAL A 20 -7.69 -4.62 -14.52
CA VAL A 20 -9.06 -5.15 -14.38
C VAL A 20 -9.66 -5.38 -15.76
N ASP A 21 -10.74 -6.16 -15.85
CA ASP A 21 -11.43 -6.32 -17.12
C ASP A 21 -11.87 -4.95 -17.69
N ASN A 22 -11.88 -4.81 -19.00
CA ASN A 22 -12.13 -3.55 -19.73
C ASN A 22 -13.48 -2.86 -19.47
N ASN A 23 -14.40 -3.51 -18.75
CA ASN A 23 -15.67 -2.93 -18.32
C ASN A 23 -15.58 -2.26 -16.94
N TYR A 24 -14.45 -2.40 -16.26
CA TYR A 24 -14.19 -1.91 -14.92
C TYR A 24 -12.99 -0.97 -14.90
N SER A 25 -12.83 -0.29 -13.78
CA SER A 25 -11.80 0.69 -13.57
C SER A 25 -11.39 0.64 -12.10
N PHE A 26 -10.12 0.91 -11.85
CA PHE A 26 -9.54 1.00 -10.52
C PHE A 26 -10.08 2.20 -9.69
N TYR A 27 -11.03 2.98 -10.22
CA TYR A 27 -11.64 4.14 -9.57
C TYR A 27 -12.28 3.82 -8.21
N ARG A 28 -12.76 2.58 -7.99
CA ARG A 28 -13.24 2.13 -6.66
C ARG A 28 -12.35 1.08 -6.02
N SER A 29 -11.09 1.05 -6.39
CA SER A 29 -10.11 0.25 -5.67
C SER A 29 -9.57 1.02 -4.48
N TYR A 30 -9.63 0.37 -3.34
CA TYR A 30 -8.77 0.67 -2.21
C TYR A 30 -7.43 -0.07 -2.40
N ILE A 31 -6.32 0.65 -2.31
CA ILE A 31 -4.98 0.08 -2.23
C ILE A 31 -4.32 0.65 -0.98
N GLY A 32 -3.78 -0.21 -0.13
CA GLY A 32 -3.05 0.17 1.07
C GLY A 32 -1.82 -0.70 1.30
N LEU A 33 -0.82 -0.14 1.96
CA LEU A 33 0.40 -0.83 2.37
C LEU A 33 0.42 -0.95 3.89
N VAL A 34 0.81 -2.12 4.39
CA VAL A 34 0.94 -2.41 5.82
C VAL A 34 2.37 -2.85 6.11
N SER A 35 3.01 -2.19 7.09
CA SER A 35 4.36 -2.52 7.55
C SER A 35 4.38 -3.66 8.57
N PRO A 36 5.57 -4.22 8.88
CA PRO A 36 5.72 -5.20 9.95
C PRO A 36 5.26 -4.69 11.33
N TYR A 37 5.22 -3.37 11.53
CA TYR A 37 4.77 -2.74 12.78
C TYR A 37 3.23 -2.62 12.85
N GLY A 38 2.55 -2.97 11.75
CA GLY A 38 1.10 -2.80 11.59
C GLY A 38 0.69 -1.38 11.23
N THR A 39 1.64 -0.50 10.93
CA THR A 39 1.35 0.82 10.36
C THR A 39 0.72 0.63 8.99
N HIS A 40 -0.35 1.36 8.73
CA HIS A 40 -1.14 1.22 7.52
C HIS A 40 -1.27 2.57 6.82
N VAL A 41 -0.88 2.60 5.54
CA VAL A 41 -0.94 3.78 4.68
C VAL A 41 -1.87 3.51 3.51
N THR A 42 -2.84 4.41 3.34
CA THR A 42 -3.75 4.40 2.20
C THR A 42 -3.08 5.04 0.99
N LEU A 43 -2.97 4.28 -0.09
CA LEU A 43 -2.37 4.72 -1.35
C LEU A 43 -3.44 5.24 -2.31
N THR A 44 -4.56 4.52 -2.38
CA THR A 44 -5.78 4.97 -3.07
C THR A 44 -7.02 4.65 -2.25
N ARG A 45 -8.05 5.46 -2.39
CA ARG A 45 -9.34 5.26 -1.74
C ARG A 45 -10.36 4.68 -2.71
N HIS A 46 -11.29 3.87 -2.23
CA HIS A 46 -12.37 3.35 -3.09
C HIS A 46 -13.53 4.34 -3.30
N ASP A 47 -13.66 5.36 -2.45
CA ASP A 47 -14.82 6.27 -2.41
C ASP A 47 -14.58 7.62 -3.13
N ASN A 48 -13.33 7.98 -3.39
CA ASN A 48 -12.94 9.23 -4.04
C ASN A 48 -11.49 9.16 -4.58
N SER A 49 -11.24 8.26 -5.53
CA SER A 49 -9.91 8.11 -6.15
C SER A 49 -9.87 8.66 -7.58
N ASP A 50 -8.71 9.22 -7.95
CA ASP A 50 -8.42 9.66 -9.33
C ASP A 50 -7.95 8.50 -10.23
N MET A 51 -7.91 7.26 -9.72
CA MET A 51 -7.40 6.06 -10.39
C MET A 51 -8.38 5.51 -11.43
N ASN A 52 -8.90 6.37 -12.32
CA ASN A 52 -9.89 5.97 -13.31
C ASN A 52 -9.24 5.33 -14.57
N THR A 53 -8.70 4.13 -14.41
CA THR A 53 -8.00 3.36 -15.45
C THR A 53 -8.35 1.88 -15.30
N ASP A 54 -8.31 1.12 -16.39
CA ASP A 54 -8.43 -0.34 -16.37
C ASP A 54 -7.06 -1.04 -16.24
N ILE A 55 -5.97 -0.30 -16.40
CA ILE A 55 -4.60 -0.81 -16.29
C ILE A 55 -3.70 0.17 -15.54
N VAL A 56 -2.82 -0.38 -14.70
CA VAL A 56 -1.66 0.29 -14.10
C VAL A 56 -0.41 -0.45 -14.58
N ASP A 57 0.47 0.23 -15.32
CA ASP A 57 1.75 -0.32 -15.79
C ASP A 57 2.91 0.36 -15.07
N ARG A 58 3.41 -0.29 -14.00
CA ARG A 58 4.55 0.17 -13.20
C ARG A 58 4.35 1.57 -12.62
N GLY A 59 3.14 1.86 -12.16
CA GLY A 59 2.83 3.11 -11.44
C GLY A 59 3.55 3.16 -10.10
N ILE A 60 4.07 4.33 -9.74
CA ILE A 60 4.86 4.51 -8.51
C ILE A 60 4.14 5.48 -7.59
N TRP A 61 3.75 4.99 -6.42
CA TRP A 61 3.29 5.81 -5.30
C TRP A 61 4.50 6.30 -4.52
N ASP A 62 4.63 7.62 -4.44
CA ASP A 62 5.78 8.36 -3.92
C ASP A 62 5.26 9.70 -3.36
N ASP A 63 5.37 9.96 -2.05
CA ASP A 63 4.84 11.19 -1.44
C ASP A 63 5.68 12.45 -1.74
N GLU A 64 6.90 12.27 -2.22
CA GLU A 64 7.80 13.29 -2.74
C GLU A 64 7.54 13.60 -4.22
N ALA A 65 6.71 12.79 -4.89
CA ALA A 65 6.34 13.01 -6.29
C ALA A 65 5.73 14.42 -6.49
N THR A 66 6.12 15.06 -7.58
CA THR A 66 5.67 16.43 -7.90
C THR A 66 4.21 16.51 -8.33
N LYS A 67 3.65 15.43 -8.87
CA LYS A 67 2.29 15.35 -9.40
C LYS A 67 1.37 14.55 -8.48
N SER A 68 0.10 14.95 -8.39
CA SER A 68 -0.96 14.06 -7.90
C SER A 68 -1.36 13.06 -8.99
N MET A 69 -2.06 12.00 -8.60
CA MET A 69 -2.59 11.01 -9.54
C MET A 69 -3.47 11.64 -10.65
N SER A 70 -4.24 12.67 -10.33
CA SER A 70 -5.07 13.43 -11.30
C SER A 70 -4.26 14.12 -12.40
N GLU A 71 -2.98 14.40 -12.16
CA GLU A 71 -2.08 15.09 -13.08
C GLU A 71 -1.24 14.13 -13.95
N VAL A 72 -1.27 12.83 -13.67
CA VAL A 72 -0.52 11.81 -14.42
C VAL A 72 -1.36 11.22 -15.56
N SER A 73 -0.71 11.00 -16.70
CA SER A 73 -1.35 10.35 -17.84
C SER A 73 -1.50 8.85 -17.61
N LYS A 74 -2.65 8.31 -18.00
CA LYS A 74 -2.96 6.87 -17.92
C LYS A 74 -2.19 6.12 -19.02
N PRO A 75 -1.67 4.91 -18.80
CA PRO A 75 -2.00 3.95 -17.73
C PRO A 75 -1.16 4.05 -16.44
N PHE A 76 -0.73 5.26 -16.04
CA PHE A 76 0.10 5.50 -14.84
C PHE A 76 1.43 4.75 -14.89
N ASN A 77 2.38 5.29 -15.68
CA ASN A 77 3.74 4.76 -15.84
C ASN A 77 4.83 5.74 -15.33
N ASP A 78 4.43 6.64 -14.43
CA ASP A 78 5.23 7.70 -13.80
C ASP A 78 4.98 7.67 -12.27
N SER A 79 5.68 8.50 -11.50
CA SER A 79 5.42 8.65 -10.05
C SER A 79 4.33 9.67 -9.73
N PHE A 80 3.58 9.41 -8.66
CA PHE A 80 2.51 10.29 -8.19
C PHE A 80 2.25 10.11 -6.69
N ARG A 81 1.71 11.16 -6.08
CA ARG A 81 1.45 11.16 -4.64
C ARG A 81 0.33 10.19 -4.24
N PRO A 82 0.51 9.43 -3.13
CA PRO A 82 -0.54 8.65 -2.50
C PRO A 82 -1.61 9.53 -1.83
N ASP A 83 -2.73 8.92 -1.46
CA ASP A 83 -3.77 9.56 -0.63
C ASP A 83 -3.26 9.92 0.77
N SER A 84 -2.41 9.07 1.36
CA SER A 84 -1.72 9.31 2.63
C SER A 84 -0.21 9.18 2.47
N LEU A 85 0.54 10.02 3.19
CA LEU A 85 2.01 10.05 3.18
C LEU A 85 2.62 8.68 3.52
N LEU A 86 3.59 8.23 2.70
CA LEU A 86 4.37 7.01 2.93
C LEU A 86 5.45 7.22 3.99
N SER A 87 5.92 8.46 4.18
CA SER A 87 6.78 8.88 5.31
C SER A 87 6.24 8.53 6.71
N LYS A 88 5.00 8.04 6.83
CA LYS A 88 4.51 7.38 8.06
C LYS A 88 5.29 6.13 8.45
N PHE A 89 5.99 5.50 7.51
CA PHE A 89 6.87 4.37 7.75
C PHE A 89 8.29 4.79 8.17
N ASP A 90 8.64 6.07 8.06
CA ASP A 90 9.99 6.54 8.40
C ASP A 90 10.30 6.29 9.88
N GLY A 91 11.50 5.78 10.14
CA GLY A 91 11.92 5.38 11.47
C GLY A 91 11.47 3.98 11.90
N GLU A 92 10.65 3.27 11.11
CA GLU A 92 10.35 1.86 11.37
C GLU A 92 11.49 0.96 10.87
N GLU A 93 11.53 -0.28 11.37
CA GLU A 93 12.42 -1.32 10.86
C GLU A 93 11.86 -1.87 9.54
N MET A 94 12.70 -1.94 8.49
CA MET A 94 12.28 -2.47 7.20
C MET A 94 12.10 -3.99 7.20
N LYS A 95 12.81 -4.69 8.09
CA LYS A 95 12.77 -6.14 8.20
C LYS A 95 11.41 -6.67 8.64
N GLY A 96 10.88 -7.65 7.92
CA GLY A 96 9.70 -8.40 8.30
C GLY A 96 8.68 -8.54 7.18
N GLU A 97 7.45 -8.86 7.57
CA GLU A 97 6.35 -9.05 6.63
C GLU A 97 5.66 -7.73 6.29
N TRP A 98 5.63 -7.43 4.99
CA TRP A 98 4.88 -6.33 4.40
C TRP A 98 3.66 -6.85 3.66
N GLU A 99 2.51 -6.22 3.84
CA GLU A 99 1.27 -6.63 3.19
C GLU A 99 0.75 -5.53 2.26
N LEU A 100 0.51 -5.89 1.01
CA LEU A 100 -0.26 -5.05 0.09
C LEU A 100 -1.73 -5.47 0.19
N PHE A 101 -2.57 -4.55 0.66
CA PHE A 101 -4.00 -4.75 0.77
C PHE A 101 -4.72 -4.10 -0.41
N ILE A 102 -5.52 -4.88 -1.12
CA ILE A 102 -6.32 -4.42 -2.25
C ILE A 102 -7.76 -4.84 -2.02
N TYR A 103 -8.67 -3.89 -2.13
CA TYR A 103 -10.10 -4.14 -2.08
C TYR A 103 -10.77 -3.41 -3.26
N GLU A 104 -11.63 -4.11 -3.98
CA GLU A 104 -12.40 -3.56 -5.10
C GLU A 104 -13.88 -3.57 -4.73
N ASP A 105 -14.52 -2.40 -4.82
CA ASP A 105 -15.97 -2.24 -4.58
C ASP A 105 -16.79 -2.44 -5.87
N GLN A 106 -16.17 -2.42 -7.05
CA GLN A 106 -16.84 -2.83 -8.28
C GLN A 106 -16.88 -4.36 -8.42
N GLY A 107 -17.92 -4.87 -9.09
CA GLY A 107 -17.86 -6.25 -9.60
C GLY A 107 -16.73 -6.39 -10.62
N GLY A 108 -16.34 -7.62 -10.96
CA GLY A 108 -15.34 -7.88 -12.01
C GLY A 108 -14.19 -8.77 -11.55
N THR A 109 -13.37 -9.20 -12.49
CA THR A 109 -12.12 -9.91 -12.20
C THR A 109 -10.93 -8.99 -12.50
N GLY A 110 -10.00 -8.94 -11.55
CA GLY A 110 -8.72 -8.25 -11.69
C GLY A 110 -7.58 -9.24 -11.75
N THR A 111 -6.51 -8.87 -12.46
CA THR A 111 -5.25 -9.59 -12.46
C THR A 111 -4.19 -8.73 -11.80
N PHE A 112 -3.63 -9.26 -10.72
CA PHE A 112 -2.46 -8.71 -10.07
C PHE A 112 -1.22 -9.31 -10.70
N THR A 113 -0.31 -8.49 -11.24
CA THR A 113 0.91 -9.00 -11.90
C THR A 113 2.15 -8.84 -11.04
N GLU A 114 2.40 -7.68 -10.45
CA GLU A 114 3.61 -7.42 -9.67
C GLU A 114 3.47 -6.23 -8.72
N TRP A 115 4.21 -6.27 -7.62
CA TRP A 115 4.47 -5.13 -6.75
C TRP A 115 5.90 -5.17 -6.22
N GLU A 116 6.45 -4.00 -5.96
CA GLU A 116 7.83 -3.78 -5.52
C GLU A 116 7.83 -2.65 -4.49
N LEU A 117 8.62 -2.81 -3.43
CA LEU A 117 8.96 -1.74 -2.50
C LEU A 117 10.35 -1.21 -2.82
N GLN A 118 10.45 0.10 -2.98
CA GLN A 118 11.72 0.81 -3.13
C GLN A 118 12.00 1.49 -1.79
N ILE A 119 12.88 0.89 -0.99
CA ILE A 119 13.16 1.33 0.38
C ILE A 119 14.54 1.97 0.45
N THR A 120 14.59 3.23 0.85
CA THR A 120 15.83 3.90 1.26
C THR A 120 15.96 3.77 2.78
N HIS A 121 17.10 3.28 3.26
CA HIS A 121 17.31 3.01 4.68
C HIS A 121 18.72 3.37 5.14
N ASP A 122 18.89 3.48 6.45
CA ASP A 122 20.19 3.64 7.09
C ASP A 122 20.41 2.68 8.29
N ASN A 123 21.54 2.83 8.98
CA ASN A 123 21.93 2.03 10.13
C ASN A 123 21.59 2.69 11.48
N SER A 124 20.72 3.69 11.49
CA SER A 124 20.20 4.23 12.75
C SER A 124 19.35 3.18 13.47
N THR A 125 19.00 3.43 14.73
CA THR A 125 18.15 2.51 15.50
C THR A 125 16.68 2.75 15.14
N PRO A 126 15.93 1.73 14.68
CA PRO A 126 14.51 1.87 14.44
C PRO A 126 13.75 2.23 15.73
N SER A 127 12.59 2.85 15.56
CA SER A 127 11.63 3.04 16.64
C SER A 127 11.17 1.69 17.21
N ASP A 128 10.78 1.67 18.48
CA ASP A 128 10.24 0.43 19.06
C ASP A 128 8.92 0.06 18.37
N PRO A 129 8.72 -1.21 17.96
CA PRO A 129 7.45 -1.64 17.41
C PRO A 129 6.33 -1.43 18.44
N PRO A 130 5.09 -1.16 18.01
CA PRO A 130 3.96 -1.07 18.92
C PRO A 130 3.88 -2.33 19.80
N ALA A 131 3.76 -2.14 21.12
CA ALA A 131 3.66 -3.25 22.04
C ALA A 131 2.51 -4.18 21.65
N GLU A 132 2.76 -5.49 21.62
CA GLU A 132 1.70 -6.48 21.39
C GLU A 132 0.56 -6.23 22.39
N ARG A 133 -0.64 -5.93 21.87
CA ARG A 133 -1.80 -5.68 22.72
C ARG A 133 -2.18 -7.02 23.37
N PRO A 134 -2.26 -7.11 24.71
CA PRO A 134 -2.71 -8.35 25.36
C PRO A 134 -4.13 -8.70 24.86
N GLY A 135 -4.27 -9.87 24.23
CA GLY A 135 -5.54 -10.32 23.65
C GLY A 135 -6.59 -10.63 24.71
N THR A 136 -7.86 -10.30 24.44
CA THR A 136 -9.01 -10.74 25.24
C THR A 136 -9.88 -11.66 24.39
N LEU A 137 -10.17 -12.87 24.91
CA LEU A 137 -11.00 -13.86 24.22
C LEU A 137 -12.48 -13.63 24.52
N TYR A 138 -13.30 -13.41 23.49
CA TYR A 138 -14.76 -13.42 23.58
C TYR A 138 -15.30 -14.72 22.98
N ARG A 139 -16.15 -15.43 23.73
CA ARG A 139 -16.83 -16.64 23.26
C ARG A 139 -18.35 -16.41 23.31
N LYS A 140 -19.04 -16.68 22.21
CA LYS A 140 -20.51 -16.71 22.15
C LYS A 140 -20.95 -18.15 21.88
N GLY A 141 -21.46 -18.84 22.91
CA GLY A 141 -22.13 -20.13 22.76
C GLY A 141 -23.63 -19.92 22.64
N GLY A 142 -24.28 -20.52 21.62
CA GLY A 142 -25.74 -20.61 21.56
C GLY A 142 -26.23 -21.74 22.46
N GLN A 143 -27.30 -21.51 23.22
CA GLN A 143 -28.09 -22.62 23.76
C GLN A 143 -28.91 -23.21 22.61
N VAL A 144 -28.80 -24.53 22.42
CA VAL A 144 -29.75 -25.32 21.64
C VAL A 144 -31.05 -25.53 22.40
#